data_AF-A0A9P5UE72-F1
#
_entry.id   AF-A0A9P5UE72-F1
#
_cell.length_a   1.000
_cell.length_b   1.000
_cell.length_c   1.000
_cell.angle_alpha   90.00
_cell.angle_beta   90.00
_cell.angle_gamma   90.00
#
_symmetry.space_group_name_H-M   'P 1'
#
loop_
_entity.id
_entity.type
_entity.pdbx_description
1 polymer ?
#
loop_
_entity_poly.entity_id
_entity_poly.type
_entity_poly.pdbx_seq_one_letter_code
_entity_poly.pdbx_strand_id
1 'polypeptide(L)'
;MEGLFSKECFHRVAGFQSAAFATWFPSNYAKLHCQNADLVQKLPELKPNFDNSVYSCMSVNFGPAMWSYIHTDSKNDPTVPCTVTAGGTYDRTQGGHIILWDLKLVLEFPPGATIILPSALIRHSNIPIRKGETRISVTQYTA
;
A
#
# COMPACT_ATOMS: atom_id res chain seq x y z
N MET A 1 -5.72 17.35 -4.71
CA MET A 1 -5.50 15.89 -4.79
C MET A 1 -5.88 15.32 -6.15
N GLU A 2 -7.01 15.74 -6.75
CA GLU A 2 -7.47 15.24 -8.06
C GLU A 2 -6.39 15.30 -9.16
N GLY A 3 -5.65 16.42 -9.28
CA GLY A 3 -4.58 16.54 -10.27
C GLY A 3 -3.32 15.69 -10.03
N LEU A 4 -3.14 15.14 -8.82
CA LEU A 4 -2.03 14.23 -8.53
C LEU A 4 -2.40 12.80 -8.94
N PHE A 5 -3.56 12.31 -8.50
CA PHE A 5 -3.99 10.93 -8.74
C PHE A 5 -4.51 10.71 -10.16
N SER A 6 -4.85 11.77 -10.90
CA SER A 6 -5.10 11.68 -12.34
C SER A 6 -3.86 11.36 -13.18
N LYS A 7 -2.65 11.42 -12.60
CA LYS A 7 -1.43 11.06 -13.32
C LYS A 7 -1.38 9.57 -13.57
N GLU A 8 -0.99 9.20 -14.79
CA GLU A 8 -0.95 7.81 -15.23
C GLU A 8 -0.12 6.89 -14.33
N CYS A 9 0.96 7.40 -13.73
CA CYS A 9 1.78 6.62 -12.80
C CYS A 9 0.98 6.09 -11.59
N PHE A 10 0.04 6.87 -11.05
CA PHE A 10 -0.79 6.41 -9.93
C PHE A 10 -1.85 5.42 -10.37
N HIS A 11 -2.48 5.61 -11.55
CA HIS A 11 -3.38 4.60 -12.12
C HIS A 11 -2.67 3.26 -12.35
N ARG A 12 -1.42 3.28 -12.85
CA ARG A 12 -0.62 2.07 -13.07
C ARG A 12 -0.28 1.36 -11.75
N VAL A 13 0.16 2.12 -10.74
CA VAL A 13 0.47 1.55 -9.42
C VAL A 13 -0.79 1.00 -8.76
N ALA A 14 -1.89 1.77 -8.73
CA ALA A 14 -3.15 1.35 -8.13
C ALA A 14 -3.73 0.09 -8.79
N GLY A 15 -3.70 0.04 -10.12
CA GLY A 15 -4.13 -1.14 -10.88
C GLY A 15 -3.25 -2.36 -10.61
N PHE A 16 -1.92 -2.18 -10.60
CA PHE A 16 -0.99 -3.27 -10.29
C PHE A 16 -1.19 -3.81 -8.87
N GLN A 17 -1.34 -2.92 -7.88
CA GLN A 17 -1.56 -3.29 -6.49
C GLN A 17 -2.89 -4.05 -6.29
N SER A 18 -3.95 -3.59 -6.95
CA SER A 18 -5.26 -4.25 -6.94
C SER A 18 -5.23 -5.61 -7.63
N ALA A 19 -4.58 -5.72 -8.79
CA ALA A 19 -4.42 -6.99 -9.51
C ALA A 19 -3.59 -8.00 -8.72
N ALA A 20 -2.54 -7.56 -8.02
CA ALA A 20 -1.76 -8.39 -7.13
C ALA A 20 -2.61 -8.92 -5.95
N PHE A 21 -3.47 -8.06 -5.38
CA PHE A 21 -4.42 -8.48 -4.34
C PHE A 21 -5.42 -9.53 -4.88
N ALA A 22 -6.01 -9.31 -6.06
CA ALA A 22 -6.91 -10.28 -6.71
C ALA A 22 -6.22 -11.63 -6.97
N THR A 23 -4.94 -11.61 -7.32
CA THR A 23 -4.18 -12.83 -7.64
C THR A 23 -3.84 -13.65 -6.40
N TRP A 24 -3.34 -12.99 -5.34
CA TRP A 24 -2.81 -13.70 -4.17
C TRP A 24 -3.82 -13.91 -3.05
N PHE A 25 -4.91 -13.13 -3.01
CA PHE A 25 -5.97 -13.23 -2.01
C PHE A 25 -7.37 -13.13 -2.65
N PRO A 26 -7.71 -14.03 -3.60
CA PRO A 26 -8.90 -13.91 -4.44
C PRO A 26 -10.21 -13.88 -3.64
N SER A 27 -10.32 -14.64 -2.55
CA SER A 27 -11.53 -14.65 -1.71
C SER A 27 -11.75 -13.32 -0.98
N ASN A 28 -10.69 -12.73 -0.43
CA ASN A 28 -10.74 -11.43 0.23
C ASN A 28 -11.04 -10.31 -0.79
N TYR A 29 -10.43 -10.39 -1.98
CA TYR A 29 -10.71 -9.47 -3.08
C TYR A 29 -12.17 -9.52 -3.50
N ALA A 30 -12.71 -10.72 -3.75
CA ALA A 30 -14.10 -10.89 -4.18
C ALA A 30 -15.09 -10.34 -3.13
N LYS A 31 -14.81 -10.60 -1.84
CA LYS A 31 -15.60 -10.06 -0.74
C LYS A 31 -15.59 -8.53 -0.74
N LEU A 32 -14.42 -7.91 -0.80
CA LEU A 32 -14.30 -6.44 -0.82
C LEU A 32 -14.97 -5.84 -2.06
N HIS A 33 -14.82 -6.47 -3.22
CA HIS A 33 -15.46 -6.03 -4.46
C HIS A 33 -16.99 -6.01 -4.33
N CYS A 34 -17.59 -7.09 -3.81
CA CYS A 34 -19.04 -7.13 -3.56
C CYS A 34 -19.48 -6.08 -2.53
N GLN A 35 -18.72 -5.92 -1.43
CA GLN A 35 -19.01 -4.91 -0.41
C GLN A 35 -18.98 -3.49 -0.98
N ASN A 36 -18.00 -3.17 -1.84
CA ASN A 36 -17.93 -1.88 -2.51
C ASN A 36 -19.12 -1.66 -3.47
N ALA A 37 -19.53 -2.69 -4.21
CA ALA A 37 -20.69 -2.60 -5.09
C ALA A 37 -21.98 -2.31 -4.30
N ASP A 38 -22.19 -3.01 -3.18
CA ASP A 38 -23.31 -2.78 -2.28
C ASP A 38 -23.28 -1.37 -1.66
N LEU A 39 -22.09 -0.87 -1.31
CA LEU A 39 -21.92 0.48 -0.77
C LEU A 39 -22.27 1.55 -1.79
N VAL A 40 -21.78 1.43 -3.03
CA VAL A 40 -22.12 2.38 -4.12
C VAL A 40 -23.61 2.35 -4.44
N GLN A 41 -24.27 1.19 -4.36
CA GLN A 41 -25.71 1.11 -4.55
C GLN A 41 -26.48 1.88 -3.46
N LYS A 42 -26.01 1.82 -2.20
CA LYS A 42 -26.64 2.47 -1.05
C LYS A 42 -26.32 3.95 -0.95
N LEU A 43 -25.12 4.35 -1.39
CA LEU A 43 -24.57 5.70 -1.32
C LEU A 43 -23.98 6.08 -2.69
N PRO A 44 -24.84 6.46 -3.67
CA PRO A 44 -24.41 6.73 -5.05
C PRO A 44 -23.43 7.91 -5.20
N GLU A 45 -23.29 8.74 -4.17
CA GLU A 45 -22.31 9.82 -4.11
C GLU A 45 -20.88 9.34 -3.86
N LEU A 46 -20.69 8.11 -3.36
CA LEU A 46 -19.38 7.53 -3.16
C LEU A 46 -18.69 7.31 -4.50
N LYS A 47 -17.43 7.77 -4.58
CA LYS A 47 -16.57 7.57 -5.74
C LYS A 47 -15.38 6.71 -5.35
N PRO A 48 -15.04 5.66 -6.12
CA PRO A 48 -13.79 4.94 -5.92
C PRO A 48 -12.61 5.86 -6.18
N ASN A 49 -11.48 5.61 -5.50
CA ASN A 49 -10.24 6.38 -5.74
C ASN A 49 -9.71 6.19 -7.16
N PHE A 50 -9.81 4.97 -7.67
CA PHE A 50 -9.40 4.58 -9.01
C PHE A 50 -10.44 3.60 -9.57
N ASP A 51 -10.75 3.72 -10.85
CA ASP A 51 -11.64 2.82 -11.58
C ASP A 51 -11.06 1.39 -11.71
N ASN A 52 -9.74 1.27 -11.66
CA ASN A 52 -9.01 0.01 -11.79
C ASN A 52 -8.52 -0.58 -10.45
N SER A 53 -9.05 -0.11 -9.31
CA SER A 53 -8.63 -0.60 -7.99
C SER A 53 -9.81 -0.86 -7.04
N VAL A 54 -9.71 -1.95 -6.27
CA VAL A 54 -10.73 -2.33 -5.28
C VAL A 54 -10.56 -1.59 -3.94
N TYR A 55 -9.41 -0.96 -3.70
CA TYR A 55 -9.13 -0.29 -2.43
C TYR A 55 -9.88 1.04 -2.28
N SER A 56 -10.40 1.30 -1.08
CA SER A 56 -11.13 2.54 -0.77
C SER A 56 -10.24 3.72 -0.41
N CYS A 57 -8.96 3.48 -0.12
CA CYS A 57 -7.99 4.51 0.29
C CYS A 57 -6.63 4.33 -0.42
N MET A 58 -5.94 5.46 -0.63
CA MET A 58 -4.52 5.48 -1.03
C MET A 58 -3.77 6.57 -0.27
N SER A 59 -2.57 6.24 0.21
CA SER A 59 -1.63 7.19 0.81
C SER A 59 -0.33 7.22 0.02
N VAL A 60 0.20 8.43 -0.21
CA VAL A 60 1.54 8.62 -0.76
C VAL A 60 2.42 9.20 0.33
N ASN A 61 3.39 8.42 0.76
CA ASN A 61 4.38 8.88 1.72
C ASN A 61 5.55 9.50 0.95
N PHE A 62 5.51 10.84 0.84
CA PHE A 62 6.52 11.61 0.10
C PHE A 62 7.89 11.59 0.77
N GLY A 63 8.92 11.79 -0.06
CA GLY A 63 10.32 11.73 0.33
C GLY A 63 10.84 13.07 0.90
N PRO A 64 12.17 13.27 0.96
CA PRO A 64 13.19 12.45 0.32
C PRO A 64 13.55 11.19 1.11
N ALA A 65 13.43 11.14 2.44
CA ALA A 65 13.91 10.01 3.25
C ALA A 65 12.82 9.45 4.14
N MET A 66 11.73 8.98 3.52
CA MET A 66 10.58 8.48 4.26
C MET A 66 10.90 7.19 5.00
N TRP A 67 10.64 7.19 6.30
CA TRP A 67 10.58 5.98 7.10
C TRP A 67 9.49 5.99 8.18
N SER A 68 9.20 4.83 8.77
CA SER A 68 8.19 4.68 9.82
C SER A 68 8.72 3.97 11.06
N TYR A 69 8.29 4.41 12.25
CA TYR A 69 8.51 3.67 13.49
C TYR A 69 7.59 2.43 13.56
N ILE A 70 7.86 1.50 14.46
CA ILE A 70 7.03 0.29 14.63
C ILE A 70 5.58 0.65 14.95
N HIS A 71 4.64 0.11 14.17
CA HIS A 71 3.20 0.32 14.33
C HIS A 71 2.39 -0.82 13.69
N THR A 72 1.08 -0.75 13.91
CA THR A 72 0.05 -1.44 13.14
C THR A 72 -0.87 -0.38 12.55
N ASP A 73 -1.46 -0.64 11.39
CA ASP A 73 -2.54 0.19 10.87
C ASP A 73 -3.87 -0.26 11.49
N SER A 74 -4.04 -0.06 12.79
CA SER A 74 -5.14 -0.65 13.58
C SER A 74 -6.54 -0.18 13.17
N LYS A 75 -6.64 0.84 12.32
CA LYS A 75 -7.90 1.34 11.75
C LYS A 75 -8.25 0.69 10.41
N ASN A 76 -7.35 -0.08 9.81
CA ASN A 76 -7.63 -0.75 8.54
C ASN A 76 -8.49 -2.00 8.77
N ASP A 77 -9.29 -2.38 7.76
CA ASP A 77 -10.03 -3.64 7.77
C ASP A 77 -9.02 -4.80 7.88
N PRO A 78 -9.05 -5.61 8.96
CA PRO A 78 -8.09 -6.69 9.18
C PRO A 78 -8.21 -7.83 8.16
N THR A 79 -9.31 -7.88 7.40
CA THR A 79 -9.55 -8.86 6.33
C THR A 79 -9.06 -8.39 4.97
N VAL A 80 -8.63 -7.12 4.83
CA VAL A 80 -8.09 -6.55 3.60
C VAL A 80 -6.61 -6.22 3.81
N PRO A 81 -5.67 -6.96 3.20
CA PRO A 81 -4.27 -6.64 3.32
C PRO A 81 -3.97 -5.30 2.63
N CYS A 82 -2.98 -4.57 3.13
CA CYS A 82 -2.50 -3.36 2.46
C CYS A 82 -1.46 -3.73 1.41
N THR A 83 -1.45 -3.01 0.31
CA THR A 83 -0.43 -3.14 -0.72
C THR A 83 0.45 -1.90 -0.75
N VAL A 84 1.76 -2.08 -0.59
CA VAL A 84 2.75 -0.98 -0.56
C VAL A 84 3.74 -1.16 -1.70
N THR A 85 3.94 -0.12 -2.50
CA THR A 85 5.00 -0.05 -3.53
C THR A 85 6.04 0.98 -3.10
N ALA A 86 7.32 0.60 -3.07
CA ALA A 86 8.42 1.53 -2.84
C ALA A 86 8.83 2.25 -4.14
N GLY A 87 9.29 3.49 -4.01
CA GLY A 87 9.95 4.24 -5.08
C GLY A 87 11.13 5.06 -4.56
N GLY A 88 11.77 5.81 -5.44
CA GLY A 88 13.00 6.57 -5.15
C GLY A 88 14.27 5.86 -5.64
N THR A 89 15.41 6.35 -5.18
CA THR A 89 16.75 5.85 -5.54
C THR A 89 17.55 5.66 -4.26
N TYR A 90 17.75 4.40 -3.86
CA TYR A 90 18.51 4.00 -2.68
C TYR A 90 19.10 2.59 -2.86
N ASP A 91 20.18 2.31 -2.11
CA ASP A 91 20.76 0.97 -2.02
C ASP A 91 19.90 0.08 -1.09
N ARG A 92 19.13 -0.81 -1.71
CA ARG A 92 18.22 -1.74 -1.04
C ARG A 92 18.89 -2.77 -0.14
N THR A 93 20.23 -2.87 -0.15
CA THR A 93 20.99 -3.74 0.75
C THR A 93 21.46 -2.99 2.01
N GLN A 94 21.29 -1.67 2.06
CA GLN A 94 21.86 -0.80 3.08
C GLN A 94 20.83 0.05 3.83
N GLY A 95 19.57 0.05 3.41
CA GLY A 95 18.51 0.88 3.97
C GLY A 95 17.16 0.63 3.32
N GLY A 96 16.11 1.26 3.85
CA GLY A 96 14.76 1.16 3.30
C GLY A 96 14.07 -0.20 3.48
N HIS A 97 14.70 -1.15 4.18
CA HIS A 97 14.17 -2.48 4.50
C HIS A 97 12.83 -2.39 5.23
N ILE A 98 11.97 -3.38 5.01
CA ILE A 98 10.74 -3.58 5.80
C ILE A 98 11.05 -4.56 6.93
N ILE A 99 10.60 -4.24 8.13
CA ILE A 99 10.67 -5.13 9.29
C ILE A 99 9.25 -5.61 9.61
N LEU A 100 9.07 -6.94 9.67
CA LEU A 100 7.87 -7.60 10.15
C LEU A 100 8.18 -8.19 11.53
N TRP A 101 7.89 -7.41 12.57
CA TRP A 101 8.39 -7.67 13.92
C TRP A 101 7.86 -8.96 14.53
N ASP A 102 6.57 -9.25 14.33
CA ASP A 102 5.94 -10.47 14.85
C ASP A 102 6.48 -11.74 14.19
N LEU A 103 6.93 -11.62 12.93
CA LEU A 103 7.52 -12.70 12.16
C LEU A 103 9.04 -12.82 12.35
N LYS A 104 9.66 -11.86 13.04
CA LYS A 104 11.12 -11.74 13.18
C LYS A 104 11.84 -11.71 11.82
N LEU A 105 11.24 -11.04 10.84
CA LEU A 105 11.79 -10.93 9.48
C LEU A 105 12.23 -9.50 9.17
N VAL A 106 13.39 -9.39 8.52
CA VAL A 106 13.87 -8.17 7.88
C VAL A 106 14.00 -8.46 6.40
N LEU A 107 13.29 -7.68 5.58
CA LEU A 107 13.23 -7.85 4.14
C LEU A 107 13.88 -6.66 3.46
N GLU A 108 14.87 -6.92 2.62
CA GLU A 108 15.31 -5.93 1.64
C GLU A 108 14.11 -5.55 0.76
N PHE A 109 13.84 -4.26 0.63
CA PHE A 109 12.69 -3.78 -0.13
C PHE A 109 13.17 -2.80 -1.20
N PRO A 110 13.36 -3.26 -2.46
CA PRO A 110 13.89 -2.42 -3.52
C PRO A 110 12.94 -1.31 -4.01
N PRO A 111 13.47 -0.21 -4.58
CA PRO A 111 12.65 0.67 -5.42
C PRO A 111 11.92 -0.11 -6.53
N GLY A 112 10.64 0.19 -6.73
CA GLY A 112 9.76 -0.49 -7.68
C GLY A 112 9.16 -1.80 -7.16
N ALA A 113 9.63 -2.34 -6.04
CA ALA A 113 9.06 -3.54 -5.44
C ALA A 113 7.73 -3.24 -4.75
N THR A 114 6.87 -4.27 -4.70
CA THR A 114 5.56 -4.21 -4.06
C THR A 114 5.41 -5.35 -3.07
N ILE A 115 4.85 -5.05 -1.89
CA ILE A 115 4.52 -6.03 -0.86
C ILE A 115 3.02 -5.94 -0.53
N ILE A 116 2.40 -7.10 -0.31
CA ILE A 116 1.05 -7.21 0.27
C ILE A 116 1.24 -7.69 1.71
N LEU A 117 0.74 -6.94 2.70
CA LEU A 117 0.85 -7.31 4.11
C LEU A 117 -0.45 -7.04 4.89
N PRO A 118 -0.79 -7.88 5.89
CA PRO A 118 -1.92 -7.63 6.79
C PRO A 118 -1.54 -6.56 7.83
N SER A 119 -1.45 -5.30 7.40
CA SER A 119 -0.86 -4.21 8.19
C SER A 119 -1.63 -3.85 9.46
N ALA A 120 -2.93 -4.17 9.53
CA ALA A 120 -3.74 -4.07 10.74
C ALA A 120 -3.38 -5.11 11.81
N LEU A 121 -2.79 -6.25 11.41
CA LEU A 121 -2.56 -7.40 12.28
C LEU A 121 -1.09 -7.61 12.66
N ILE A 122 -0.16 -7.16 11.81
CA ILE A 122 1.28 -7.38 12.00
C ILE A 122 1.97 -6.05 12.29
N ARG A 123 2.73 -6.02 13.39
CA ARG A 123 3.63 -4.90 13.72
C ARG A 123 4.71 -4.81 12.66
N HIS A 124 4.78 -3.66 12.01
CA HIS A 124 5.71 -3.43 10.93
C HIS A 124 6.31 -2.02 10.98
N SER A 125 7.44 -1.87 10.30
CA SER A 125 8.12 -0.59 10.10
C SER A 125 8.98 -0.67 8.85
N ASN A 126 9.59 0.45 8.47
CA ASN A 126 10.73 0.41 7.57
C ASN A 126 11.88 1.26 8.14
N ILE A 127 13.11 0.95 7.74
CA ILE A 127 14.29 1.64 8.26
C ILE A 127 14.68 2.82 7.37
N PRO A 128 15.37 3.83 7.93
CA PRO A 128 15.93 4.92 7.15
C PRO A 128 16.82 4.44 6.00
N ILE A 129 16.90 5.26 4.95
CA ILE A 129 17.88 5.16 3.88
C ILE A 129 19.15 5.95 4.25
N ARG A 130 20.23 5.80 3.48
CA ARG A 130 21.47 6.56 3.69
C ARG A 130 21.29 8.02 3.30
N LYS A 131 22.17 8.87 3.83
CA LYS A 131 22.20 10.30 3.50
C LYS A 131 22.44 10.48 2.00
N GLY A 132 21.62 11.32 1.37
CA GLY A 132 21.70 11.62 -0.06
C GLY A 132 20.87 10.69 -0.96
N GLU A 133 20.29 9.64 -0.40
CA GLU A 133 19.35 8.76 -1.12
C GLU A 133 17.93 9.33 -1.08
N THR A 134 17.04 8.75 -1.90
CA THR A 134 15.61 9.08 -1.89
C THR A 134 14.72 7.85 -1.75
N ARG A 135 13.63 7.95 -1.00
CA ARG A 135 12.61 6.92 -0.84
C ARG A 135 11.24 7.54 -0.65
N ILE A 136 10.29 7.00 -1.40
CA ILE A 136 8.84 7.25 -1.27
C ILE A 136 8.12 5.91 -1.14
N SER A 137 6.85 5.93 -0.74
CA SER A 137 5.97 4.78 -0.96
C SER A 137 4.56 5.19 -1.36
N VAL A 138 3.90 4.31 -2.08
CA VAL A 138 2.47 4.40 -2.41
C VAL A 138 1.78 3.19 -1.78
N THR A 139 0.78 3.46 -0.95
CA THR A 139 0.08 2.42 -0.17
C THR A 139 -1.40 2.47 -0.50
N GLN A 140 -1.99 1.34 -0.88
CA GLN A 140 -3.43 1.17 -0.96
C GLN A 140 -3.97 0.29 0.18
N TYR A 141 -5.12 0.68 0.72
CA TYR A 141 -5.74 0.08 1.90
C TYR A 141 -7.25 0.35 1.95
N THR A 142 -7.94 -0.30 2.88
CA THR A 142 -9.35 -0.06 3.23
C THR A 142 -9.44 0.05 4.75
N ALA A 143 -10.15 1.05 5.26
CA ALA A 143 -10.36 1.34 6.68
C ALA A 143 -11.84 1.33 7.07
#